data_AF-A0A7W0WG62-F1
#
_entry.id   AF-A0A7W0WG62-F1
#
_cell.length_a   1.000
_cell.length_b   1.000
_cell.length_c   1.000
_cell.angle_alpha   90.00
_cell.angle_beta   90.00
_cell.angle_gamma   90.00
#
_symmetry.space_group_name_H-M   'P 1'
#
loop_
_entity.id
_entity.type
_entity.pdbx_description
1 polymer ?
#
loop_
_entity_poly.entity_id
_entity_poly.type
_entity_poly.pdbx_seq_one_letter_code
_entity_poly.pdbx_strand_id
1 'polypeptide(L)' 'MNFHAIRAIYVFEMARTGRTILQSIVTPVISTSLYFVVFGAAIGSRITGIDGVSYGAFIVPGLIMLSLLTQ' A
#
# COMPACT_ATOMS: atom_id res chain seq x y z
N MET A 1 33.85 25.41 -7.10
CA MET A 1 32.85 24.41 -6.69
C MET A 1 33.32 23.04 -7.14
N ASN A 2 33.47 22.07 -6.24
CA ASN A 2 34.04 20.76 -6.57
C ASN A 2 32.93 19.80 -7.06
N PHE A 3 32.59 19.90 -8.34
CA PHE A 3 31.50 19.13 -8.96
C PHE A 3 31.74 17.60 -8.96
N HIS A 4 33.00 17.16 -8.93
CA HIS A 4 33.34 15.73 -8.84
C HIS A 4 32.97 15.14 -7.48
N ALA A 5 33.25 15.86 -6.39
CA ALA A 5 32.86 15.45 -5.05
C ALA A 5 31.34 15.37 -4.89
N ILE A 6 30.61 16.37 -5.41
CA ILE A 6 29.13 16.41 -5.38
C ILE A 6 28.54 15.21 -6.13
N ARG A 7 29.07 14.90 -7.32
CA ARG A 7 28.61 13.74 -8.12
C ARG A 7 28.86 12.41 -7.44
N ALA A 8 30.03 12.24 -6.80
CA ALA A 8 30.37 11.01 -6.08
C ALA A 8 29.42 10.77 -4.90
N ILE A 9 29.14 11.81 -4.12
CA ILE A 9 28.19 11.74 -2.99
C ILE A 9 26.79 11.44 -3.51
N TYR A 10 26.32 12.16 -4.53
CA TYR A 10 24.98 11.95 -5.10
C TYR A 10 24.73 10.52 -5.58
N VAL A 11 25.68 9.93 -6.32
CA VAL A 11 25.55 8.55 -6.81
C VAL A 11 25.53 7.56 -5.64
N PHE A 12 26.35 7.78 -4.62
CA PHE A 12 26.39 6.94 -3.42
C PHE A 12 25.08 7.01 -2.62
N GLU A 13 24.54 8.22 -2.45
CA GLU A 13 23.26 8.50 -1.81
C GLU A 13 22.12 7.80 -2.55
N MET A 14 22.05 7.93 -3.87
CA MET A 14 21.01 7.33 -4.72
C MET A 14 21.08 5.80 -4.74
N ALA A 15 22.29 5.22 -4.79
CA ALA A 15 22.48 3.76 -4.72
C ALA A 15 22.07 3.17 -3.35
N ARG A 16 22.12 3.97 -2.28
CA ARG A 16 21.60 3.60 -0.95
C ARG A 16 20.08 3.72 -0.91
N THR A 17 19.52 4.84 -1.34
CA THR A 17 18.07 5.08 -1.34
C THR A 17 17.31 4.04 -2.17
N GLY A 18 17.85 3.62 -3.32
CA GLY A 18 17.23 2.61 -4.17
C GLY A 18 17.00 1.26 -3.48
N ARG A 19 17.85 0.87 -2.53
CA ARG A 19 17.68 -0.37 -1.75
C ARG A 19 16.59 -0.24 -0.68
N THR A 20 16.36 0.96 -0.15
CA THR A 20 15.36 1.22 0.88
C THR A 20 13.95 1.37 0.30
N ILE A 21 13.79 1.94 -0.90
CA ILE A 21 12.47 2.19 -1.53
C ILE A 21 11.65 0.91 -1.64
N LEU A 22 12.27 -0.19 -2.06
CA LEU A 22 11.58 -1.46 -2.22
C LEU A 22 11.06 -1.98 -0.87
N GLN A 23 11.84 -1.86 0.20
CA GLN A 23 11.43 -2.27 1.55
C GLN A 23 10.29 -1.39 2.11
N SER A 24 10.35 -0.08 1.86
CA SER A 24 9.36 0.89 2.36
C SER A 24 8.00 0.76 1.67
N ILE A 25 7.95 0.32 0.41
CA ILE A 25 6.70 0.16 -0.35
C ILE A 25 6.12 -1.25 -0.21
N VAL A 26 6.97 -2.28 -0.16
CA VAL A 26 6.51 -3.68 -0.07
C VAL A 26 5.66 -3.92 1.18
N THR A 27 6.06 -3.33 2.33
CA THR A 27 5.35 -3.51 3.61
C THR A 27 3.89 -3.01 3.57
N PRO A 28 3.60 -1.74 3.21
CA PRO A 28 2.22 -1.28 3.09
C PRO A 28 1.43 -2.02 2.02
N VAL A 29 2.03 -2.33 0.86
CA VAL A 29 1.34 -3.04 -0.23
C VAL A 29 0.88 -4.43 0.18
N ILE A 30 1.73 -5.20 0.88
CA ILE A 30 1.35 -6.53 1.39
C ILE A 30 0.19 -6.43 2.38
N SER A 31 0.27 -5.52 3.35
CA SER A 31 -0.77 -5.34 4.36
C SER A 31 -2.12 -4.98 3.74
N THR A 32 -2.14 -4.00 2.81
CA THR A 32 -3.35 -3.61 2.09
C THR A 32 -3.91 -4.78 1.27
N SER A 33 -3.05 -5.53 0.57
CA SER A 33 -3.46 -6.67 -0.25
C SER A 33 -4.04 -7.81 0.59
N LEU A 34 -3.39 -8.18 1.69
CA LEU A 34 -3.89 -9.20 2.61
C LEU A 34 -5.23 -8.80 3.22
N TYR A 35 -5.39 -7.53 3.58
CA TYR A 35 -6.64 -6.99 4.11
C TYR A 35 -7.77 -7.09 3.08
N PHE A 36 -7.51 -6.72 1.83
CA PHE A 36 -8.47 -6.90 0.73
C PHE A 36 -8.85 -8.37 0.51
N VAL A 37 -7.89 -9.30 0.52
CA VAL A 37 -8.16 -10.72 0.31
C VAL A 37 -8.99 -11.31 1.46
N VAL A 38 -8.61 -11.03 2.71
CA VAL A 38 -9.31 -11.56 3.89
C VAL A 38 -10.72 -10.95 4.02
N PHE A 39 -10.84 -9.63 3.99
CA PHE A 39 -12.14 -8.96 4.19
C PHE A 39 -13.02 -9.02 2.92
N GLY A 40 -12.43 -8.95 1.73
CA GLY A 40 -13.16 -9.02 0.47
C GLY A 40 -13.62 -10.43 0.11
N ALA A 41 -12.72 -11.42 0.14
CA ALA A 41 -13.05 -12.78 -0.30
C ALA A 41 -13.69 -13.63 0.82
N ALA A 42 -13.18 -13.56 2.05
CA ALA A 42 -13.67 -14.43 3.13
C ALA A 42 -15.02 -13.95 3.70
N ILE A 43 -15.20 -12.65 3.89
CA ILE A 43 -16.47 -12.10 4.44
C ILE A 43 -17.51 -11.88 3.33
N GLY A 44 -17.09 -11.49 2.11
CA GLY A 44 -17.99 -11.36 0.96
C GLY A 44 -18.68 -12.66 0.55
N SER A 45 -18.10 -13.82 0.85
CA SER A 45 -18.73 -15.12 0.64
C SER A 45 -19.88 -15.44 1.61
N ARG A 46 -19.94 -14.78 2.78
CA ARG A 46 -20.95 -15.03 3.83
C ARG A 46 -22.06 -13.98 3.87
N ILE A 47 -21.85 -12.81 3.28
CA ILE A 47 -22.84 -11.72 3.20
C ILE A 47 -23.18 -11.50 1.72
N THR A 48 -24.26 -12.14 1.26
CA THR A 48 -24.72 -12.11 -0.15
C THR A 48 -25.33 -10.77 -0.60
N GLY A 49 -25.26 -9.72 0.21
CA GLY A 49 -25.68 -8.37 -0.17
C GLY A 49 -26.33 -7.62 0.99
N ILE A 50 -26.06 -6.31 1.05
CA ILE A 50 -26.83 -5.36 1.84
C ILE A 50 -27.49 -4.46 0.79
N ASP A 51 -28.83 -4.44 0.72
CA ASP A 51 -29.61 -3.60 -0.21
C ASP A 51 -29.26 -3.73 -1.72
N GLY A 52 -29.02 -4.95 -2.22
CA GLY A 52 -28.87 -5.20 -3.66
C GLY A 52 -27.52 -4.80 -4.27
N VAL A 53 -26.57 -4.33 -3.47
CA VAL A 53 -25.20 -4.02 -3.89
C VAL A 53 -24.24 -5.08 -3.37
N SER A 54 -23.29 -5.51 -4.21
CA SER A 54 -22.28 -6.51 -3.81
C SER A 54 -21.47 -5.99 -2.61
N TYR A 55 -21.34 -6.80 -1.58
CA TYR A 55 -20.57 -6.47 -0.37
C TYR A 55 -19.14 -6.00 -0.68
N GLY A 56 -18.52 -6.56 -1.74
CA GLY A 56 -17.22 -6.12 -2.24
C GLY A 56 -17.18 -4.65 -2.67
N ALA A 57 -18.23 -4.14 -3.32
CA ALA A 57 -18.31 -2.74 -3.75
C ALA A 57 -18.49 -1.74 -2.59
N PHE A 58 -19.06 -2.20 -1.46
CA PHE A 58 -19.28 -1.36 -0.28
C PHE A 58 -18.08 -1.35 0.68
N ILE A 59 -17.37 -2.47 0.77
CA ILE A 59 -16.23 -2.66 1.68
C ILE A 59 -14.97 -1.98 1.16
N VAL A 60 -14.71 -2.04 -0.16
CA VAL A 60 -13.49 -1.45 -0.76
C VAL A 60 -13.31 0.03 -0.40
N PRO A 61 -14.32 0.91 -0.53
CA PRO A 61 -14.19 2.32 -0.14
C PRO A 61 -14.12 2.54 1.38
N GLY A 62 -14.85 1.75 2.18
CA GLY A 62 -14.89 1.88 3.64
C GLY A 62 -13.55 1.51 4.30
N LEU A 63 -12.86 0.50 3.77
CA LEU A 63 -11.53 0.10 4.22
C LEU A 63 -10.45 1.12 3.83
N ILE A 64 -10.58 1.73 2.65
CA ILE A 64 -9.72 2.85 2.22
C ILE A 64 -9.91 4.06 3.14
N MET A 65 -11.14 4.41 3.47
CA MET A 65 -11.47 5.49 4.42
C MET A 65 -10.84 5.26 5.81
N LEU A 66 -10.93 4.03 6.34
CA LEU A 66 -10.38 3.72 7.65
C LEU A 66 -8.84 3.82 7.65
N SER A 67 -8.19 3.34 6.59
CA SER A 67 -6.74 3.42 6.44
C SER A 67 -6.23 4.86 6.29
N LEU A 68 -6.97 5.72 5.58
CA LEU A 68 -6.66 7.15 5.42
C LEU A 68 -6.90 7.99 6.69
N LEU A 69 -7.79 7.55 7.58
CA LEU A 69 -8.04 8.22 8.86
C LEU A 69 -7.05 7.80 9.96
N THR A 70 -6.43 6.62 9.82
CA THR A 70 -5.48 6.07 10.80
C THR A 70 -4.00 6.30 10.47
N GLN A 71 -3.68 6.74 9.26
CA GLN A 71 -2.35 7.24 8.86
C GLN A 71 -2.35 8.77 8.85
#